data_AF-A0A562PDI2-F1
#
_entry.id   AF-A0A562PDI2-F1
#
_cell.length_a   1.000
_cell.length_b   1.000
_cell.length_c   1.000
_cell.angle_alpha   90.00
_cell.angle_beta   90.00
_cell.angle_gamma   90.00
#
_symmetry.space_group_name_H-M   'P 1'
#
loop_
_entity.id
_entity.type
_entity.pdbx_description
1 polymer ?
#
loop_
_entity_poly.entity_id
_entity_poly.type
_entity_poly.pdbx_seq_one_letter_code
_entity_poly.pdbx_strand_id
1 'polypeptide(L)'
;MRQIDRRPFVFALVLYLLAWMLGFPIRAQSAPLKDVECTLILDAASGETLYRDGVCDQRFSPASTFKVPLSLIGYDAGILSDEHTPAWDYEPEFKAVKRDQKTVDPTVWERDSVLWFSREITRRLGSERFAGYVSKFDYGNSDVSGTAGKDDGLTRSWVNSSLKISPVEQVNFLRRLLDRKLPVSDKAHAMIILPTFQAGDWTVQGKTGTTRLGNDADKVRDNRSLGWFVGWAQRDGRTIVFARLVVDTKRSDTPKGPKARAMFLKDLPGLIK
;
A
#
# COMPACT_ATOMS: atom_id res chain seq x y z
N MET A 1 -81.67 18.80 -6.47
CA MET A 1 -80.39 18.73 -5.74
C MET A 1 -79.84 17.31 -5.85
N ARG A 2 -78.79 17.06 -6.63
CA ARG A 2 -78.10 15.74 -6.66
C ARG A 2 -76.91 15.81 -5.70
N GLN A 3 -76.96 15.03 -4.62
CA GLN A 3 -75.81 14.80 -3.75
C GLN A 3 -74.76 14.01 -4.53
N ILE A 4 -73.59 14.61 -4.74
CA ILE A 4 -72.44 13.93 -5.32
C ILE A 4 -71.80 13.11 -4.21
N ASP A 5 -71.81 11.79 -4.37
CA ASP A 5 -71.12 10.87 -3.45
C ASP A 5 -69.61 11.08 -3.58
N ARG A 6 -69.00 11.65 -2.53
CA ARG A 6 -67.56 12.01 -2.48
C ARG A 6 -66.67 10.84 -2.08
N ARG A 7 -67.24 9.69 -1.71
CA ARG A 7 -66.49 8.49 -1.28
C ARG A 7 -65.45 8.01 -2.31
N PRO A 8 -65.73 7.89 -3.62
CA PRO A 8 -64.73 7.41 -4.58
C PRO A 8 -63.52 8.34 -4.73
N PHE A 9 -63.70 9.66 -4.52
CA PHE A 9 -62.62 10.64 -4.59
C PHE A 9 -61.66 10.53 -3.39
N VAL A 10 -62.19 10.26 -2.20
CA VAL A 10 -61.36 10.08 -1.00
C VAL A 10 -60.53 8.80 -1.08
N PHE A 11 -61.10 7.71 -1.59
CA PHE A 11 -60.37 6.45 -1.78
C PHE A 11 -59.24 6.58 -2.83
N ALA A 12 -59.47 7.29 -3.93
CA ALA A 12 -58.44 7.54 -4.93
C ALA A 12 -57.27 8.38 -4.40
N LEU A 13 -57.56 9.39 -3.57
CA LEU A 13 -56.53 10.25 -2.96
C LEU A 13 -55.66 9.47 -1.95
N VAL A 14 -56.28 8.60 -1.14
CA VAL A 14 -55.58 7.79 -0.14
C VAL A 14 -54.68 6.75 -0.81
N LEU A 15 -55.14 6.10 -1.88
CA LEU A 15 -54.32 5.16 -2.66
C LEU A 15 -53.15 5.85 -3.38
N TYR A 16 -53.37 7.06 -3.90
CA TYR A 16 -52.31 7.86 -4.52
C TYR A 16 -51.23 8.30 -3.52
N LEU A 17 -51.63 8.66 -2.29
CA LEU A 17 -50.72 9.01 -1.20
C LEU A 17 -49.95 7.79 -0.66
N LEU A 18 -50.59 6.61 -0.58
CA LEU A 18 -49.92 5.36 -0.19
C LEU A 18 -48.90 4.89 -1.24
N ALA A 19 -49.21 5.04 -2.53
CA ALA A 19 -48.27 4.75 -3.62
C ALA A 19 -47.04 5.67 -3.60
N TRP A 20 -47.21 6.93 -3.17
CA TRP A 20 -46.09 7.87 -2.97
C TRP A 20 -45.22 7.53 -1.76
N MET A 21 -45.77 6.91 -0.72
CA MET A 21 -44.98 6.48 0.45
C MET A 21 -44.16 5.21 0.21
N LEU A 22 -44.56 4.35 -0.74
CA LEU A 22 -43.83 3.12 -1.09
C LEU A 22 -42.72 3.36 -2.15
N GLY A 23 -42.64 4.56 -2.74
CA GLY A 23 -41.66 4.93 -3.76
C GLY A 23 -40.38 5.57 -3.23
N PHE A 24 -40.23 5.77 -1.92
CA PHE A 24 -38.99 6.31 -1.37
C PHE A 24 -37.89 5.24 -1.44
N PRO A 25 -36.79 5.47 -2.20
CA PRO A 25 -35.67 4.55 -2.20
C PRO A 25 -35.14 4.49 -0.78
N ILE A 26 -35.21 3.30 -0.16
CA ILE A 26 -34.52 3.02 1.09
C ILE A 26 -33.06 3.33 0.80
N ARG A 27 -32.57 4.44 1.35
CA ARG A 27 -31.19 4.86 1.23
C ARG A 27 -30.40 3.80 1.97
N ALA A 28 -29.87 2.80 1.24
CA ALA A 28 -29.02 1.78 1.80
C ALA A 28 -27.85 2.51 2.48
N GLN A 29 -27.88 2.57 3.81
CA GLN A 29 -26.73 2.99 4.58
C GLN A 29 -25.66 1.94 4.31
N SER A 30 -24.62 2.31 3.56
CA SER A 30 -23.45 1.48 3.37
C SER A 30 -22.92 1.10 4.75
N ALA A 31 -22.89 -0.21 5.05
CA ALA A 31 -22.32 -0.71 6.30
C ALA A 31 -20.89 -0.13 6.49
N PRO A 32 -20.51 0.26 7.71
CA PRO A 32 -19.19 0.81 7.96
C PRO A 32 -18.12 -0.21 7.52
N LEU A 33 -17.13 0.27 6.78
CA LEU A 33 -16.00 -0.54 6.34
C LEU A 33 -15.29 -1.09 7.58
N LYS A 34 -15.15 -2.42 7.67
CA LYS A 34 -14.48 -3.07 8.80
C LYS A 34 -12.99 -2.73 8.80
N ASP A 35 -12.42 -2.64 10.00
CA ASP A 35 -10.97 -2.61 10.19
C ASP A 35 -10.36 -3.91 9.63
N VAL A 36 -9.15 -3.82 9.09
CA VAL A 36 -8.42 -4.95 8.51
C VAL A 36 -7.02 -4.98 9.10
N GLU A 37 -6.66 -6.11 9.69
CA GLU A 37 -5.31 -6.37 10.17
C GLU A 37 -4.82 -7.69 9.56
N CYS A 38 -3.52 -7.79 9.32
CA CYS A 38 -2.85 -9.03 8.96
C CYS A 38 -1.42 -9.03 9.51
N THR A 39 -0.99 -10.18 10.02
CA THR A 39 0.43 -10.52 10.17
C THR A 39 0.66 -11.88 9.52
N LEU A 40 1.54 -11.92 8.52
CA LEU A 40 1.90 -13.12 7.79
C LEU A 40 3.41 -13.27 7.79
N ILE A 41 3.89 -14.47 8.13
CA ILE A 41 5.31 -14.84 8.15
C ILE A 41 5.45 -16.18 7.41
N LEU A 42 6.34 -16.20 6.42
CA LEU A 42 6.73 -17.42 5.72
C LEU A 42 8.21 -17.72 5.96
N ASP A 43 8.56 -19.00 5.96
CA ASP A 43 9.94 -19.41 5.74
C ASP A 43 10.36 -18.97 4.32
N ALA A 44 11.51 -18.29 4.19
CA ALA A 44 11.90 -17.73 2.91
C ALA A 44 12.22 -18.82 1.88
N ALA A 45 12.92 -19.88 2.31
CA ALA A 45 13.37 -20.96 1.46
C ALA A 45 12.22 -21.90 1.08
N SER A 46 11.57 -22.52 2.07
CA SER A 46 10.53 -23.51 1.80
C SER A 46 9.21 -22.87 1.33
N GLY A 47 8.91 -21.65 1.78
CA GLY A 47 7.61 -21.02 1.57
C GLY A 47 6.52 -21.49 2.51
N GLU A 48 6.87 -22.30 3.49
CA GLU A 48 5.96 -22.73 4.54
C GLU A 48 5.41 -21.52 5.31
N THR A 49 4.11 -21.53 5.59
CA THR A 49 3.49 -20.52 6.46
C THR A 49 3.81 -20.83 7.90
N LEU A 50 4.65 -19.99 8.52
CA LEU A 50 5.04 -20.14 9.92
C LEU A 50 4.07 -19.45 10.87
N TYR A 51 3.48 -18.35 10.41
CA TYR A 51 2.49 -17.60 11.18
C TYR A 51 1.54 -16.88 10.24
N ARG A 52 0.24 -16.93 10.55
CA ARG A 52 -0.79 -16.17 9.84
C ARG A 52 -1.90 -15.79 10.81
N ASP A 53 -2.17 -14.49 10.91
CA ASP A 53 -3.30 -13.95 11.64
C ASP A 53 -3.95 -12.81 10.84
N GLY A 54 -5.28 -12.72 10.91
CA GLY A 54 -6.08 -11.71 10.21
C GLY A 54 -6.33 -11.95 8.71
N VAL A 55 -6.76 -10.89 8.00
CA VAL A 55 -7.19 -10.92 6.59
C VAL A 55 -6.01 -10.54 5.69
N CYS A 56 -5.34 -11.56 5.16
CA CYS A 56 -4.06 -11.40 4.46
C CYS A 56 -4.14 -11.46 2.93
N ASP A 57 -5.31 -11.66 2.35
CA ASP A 57 -5.57 -11.77 0.91
C ASP A 57 -6.18 -10.50 0.30
N GLN A 58 -6.66 -9.57 1.12
CA GLN A 58 -7.19 -8.30 0.66
C GLN A 58 -6.09 -7.34 0.20
N ARG A 59 -6.24 -6.78 -1.01
CA ARG A 59 -5.28 -5.83 -1.60
C ARG A 59 -5.53 -4.39 -1.14
N PHE A 60 -4.45 -3.69 -0.80
CA PHE A 60 -4.43 -2.26 -0.46
C PHE A 60 -3.29 -1.55 -1.18
N SER A 61 -3.30 -0.22 -1.18
CA SER A 61 -2.17 0.56 -1.70
C SER A 61 -0.87 0.18 -0.94
N PRO A 62 0.25 -0.08 -1.65
CA PRO A 62 1.52 -0.39 -1.00
C PRO A 62 2.11 0.82 -0.25
N ALA A 63 1.75 2.05 -0.64
CA ALA A 63 2.39 3.26 -0.15
C ALA A 63 3.92 3.15 -0.27
N SER A 64 4.67 3.58 0.76
CA SER A 64 6.12 3.55 0.73
C SER A 64 6.78 2.17 0.73
N THR A 65 6.04 1.06 0.89
CA THR A 65 6.64 -0.28 0.66
C THR A 65 6.96 -0.52 -0.81
N PHE A 66 6.32 0.22 -1.72
CA PHE A 66 6.64 0.17 -3.15
C PHE A 66 8.07 0.65 -3.48
N LYS A 67 8.77 1.29 -2.53
CA LYS A 67 10.19 1.60 -2.73
C LYS A 67 11.05 0.34 -2.91
N VAL A 68 10.65 -0.81 -2.33
CA VAL A 68 11.36 -2.10 -2.52
C VAL A 68 11.41 -2.51 -4.01
N PRO A 69 10.28 -2.72 -4.72
CA PRO A 69 10.34 -2.99 -6.16
C PRO A 69 10.90 -1.81 -6.96
N LEU A 70 10.64 -0.56 -6.57
CA LEU A 70 11.15 0.60 -7.31
C LEU A 70 12.69 0.71 -7.25
N SER A 71 13.30 0.25 -6.15
CA SER A 71 14.76 0.19 -6.00
C SER A 71 15.37 -0.81 -7.00
N LEU A 72 14.82 -2.02 -7.11
CA LEU A 72 15.22 -3.00 -8.14
C LEU A 72 15.12 -2.40 -9.55
N ILE A 73 14.00 -1.73 -9.84
CA ILE A 73 13.76 -1.09 -11.14
C ILE A 73 14.81 -0.01 -11.40
N GLY A 74 15.09 0.83 -10.41
CA GLY A 74 16.05 1.92 -10.51
C GLY A 74 17.47 1.42 -10.82
N TYR A 75 17.93 0.38 -10.11
CA TYR A 75 19.25 -0.21 -10.35
C TYR A 75 19.32 -0.95 -11.68
N ASP A 76 18.29 -1.72 -12.03
CA ASP A 76 18.25 -2.47 -13.29
C ASP A 76 18.22 -1.54 -14.51
N ALA A 77 17.50 -0.42 -14.40
CA ALA A 77 17.42 0.59 -15.44
C ALA A 77 18.68 1.48 -15.52
N GLY A 78 19.63 1.35 -14.60
CA GLY A 78 20.83 2.19 -14.51
C GLY A 78 20.56 3.63 -14.05
N ILE A 79 19.37 3.90 -13.49
CA ILE A 79 19.02 5.20 -12.91
C ILE A 79 19.70 5.36 -11.55
N LEU A 80 19.77 4.26 -10.80
CA LEU A 80 20.53 4.13 -9.56
C LEU A 80 21.78 3.30 -9.84
N SER A 81 22.90 3.68 -9.25
CA SER A 81 24.20 3.06 -9.52
C SER A 81 24.73 2.24 -8.34
N ASP A 82 24.64 2.82 -7.14
CA ASP A 82 25.12 2.30 -5.86
C ASP A 82 24.35 2.96 -4.71
N GLU A 83 24.78 2.74 -3.46
CA GLU A 83 24.11 3.20 -2.24
C GLU A 83 24.00 4.71 -2.11
N HIS A 84 24.87 5.47 -2.80
CA HIS A 84 24.99 6.92 -2.67
C HIS A 84 24.84 7.66 -4.02
N THR A 85 24.66 6.92 -5.12
CA THR A 85 24.62 7.48 -6.46
C THR A 85 23.34 7.08 -7.20
N PRO A 86 22.58 8.07 -7.70
CA PRO A 86 22.83 9.50 -7.67
C PRO A 86 22.40 10.16 -6.35
N ALA A 87 23.05 11.26 -6.00
CA ALA A 87 22.55 12.20 -5.02
C ALA A 87 21.84 13.36 -5.76
N TRP A 88 20.53 13.50 -5.57
CA TRP A 88 19.75 14.59 -6.18
C TRP A 88 19.41 15.65 -5.15
N ASP A 89 19.47 16.91 -5.55
CA ASP A 89 19.02 18.03 -4.74
C ASP A 89 17.51 18.19 -4.80
N TYR A 90 16.94 18.73 -3.73
CA TYR A 90 15.52 19.07 -3.69
C TYR A 90 15.24 20.32 -4.52
N GLU A 91 14.19 20.25 -5.34
CA GLU A 91 13.66 21.40 -6.09
C GLU A 91 12.25 21.79 -5.58
N PRO A 92 11.93 23.10 -5.47
CA PRO A 92 10.64 23.57 -4.93
C PRO A 92 9.39 22.97 -5.59
N GLU A 93 9.44 22.68 -6.89
CA GLU A 93 8.38 22.05 -7.69
C GLU A 93 8.02 20.64 -7.21
N PHE A 94 8.91 19.96 -6.47
CA PHE A 94 8.63 18.64 -5.91
C PHE A 94 7.62 18.69 -4.77
N LYS A 95 7.39 19.87 -4.18
CA LYS A 95 6.39 20.13 -3.12
C LYS A 95 6.50 19.13 -1.97
N ALA A 96 7.74 18.84 -1.56
CA ALA A 96 8.01 17.91 -0.47
C ALA A 96 7.73 18.55 0.89
N VAL A 97 7.45 17.73 1.89
CA VAL A 97 7.40 18.18 3.29
C VAL A 97 8.77 18.68 3.74
N LYS A 98 8.80 19.67 4.64
CA LYS A 98 10.04 20.35 5.06
C LYS A 98 11.19 19.40 5.45
N ARG A 99 10.90 18.29 6.13
CA ARG A 99 11.88 17.27 6.54
C ARG A 99 12.62 16.62 5.35
N ASP A 100 11.97 16.56 4.19
CA ASP A 100 12.46 15.88 2.99
C ASP A 100 13.06 16.87 1.98
N GLN A 101 13.10 18.18 2.28
CA GLN A 101 13.67 19.23 1.42
C GLN A 101 15.19 19.31 1.63
N LYS A 102 15.92 18.35 1.06
CA LYS A 102 17.37 18.18 1.19
C LYS A 102 17.92 17.34 0.04
N THR A 103 19.23 17.30 -0.12
CA THR A 103 19.90 16.32 -0.99
C THR A 103 19.60 14.90 -0.52
N VAL A 104 19.26 14.01 -1.44
CA VAL A 104 18.86 12.63 -1.16
C VAL A 104 19.57 11.70 -2.14
N ASP A 105 20.16 10.65 -1.58
CA ASP A 105 20.72 9.50 -2.29
C ASP A 105 19.86 8.24 -2.02
N PRO A 106 20.15 7.07 -2.62
CA PRO A 106 19.38 5.86 -2.39
C PRO A 106 19.29 5.42 -0.93
N THR A 107 20.37 5.58 -0.15
CA THR A 107 20.39 5.26 1.28
C THR A 107 19.44 6.14 2.09
N VAL A 108 19.50 7.47 1.91
CA VAL A 108 18.62 8.44 2.57
C VAL A 108 17.19 8.27 2.09
N TRP A 109 16.98 7.98 0.80
CA TRP A 109 15.68 7.72 0.21
C TRP A 109 14.95 6.59 0.93
N GLU A 110 15.64 5.48 1.16
CA GLU A 110 15.06 4.31 1.84
C GLU A 110 14.92 4.52 3.34
N ARG A 111 15.91 5.13 4.00
CA ARG A 111 15.87 5.42 5.45
C ARG A 111 14.72 6.37 5.81
N ASP A 112 14.63 7.51 5.11
CA ASP A 112 13.72 8.60 5.47
C ASP A 112 12.38 8.51 4.72
N SER A 113 12.29 7.57 3.77
CA SER A 113 11.11 7.30 2.94
C SER A 113 10.72 8.48 2.03
N VAL A 114 11.72 9.14 1.45
CA VAL A 114 11.56 10.37 0.67
C VAL A 114 10.69 10.13 -0.57
N LEU A 115 9.51 10.76 -0.61
CA LEU A 115 8.55 10.51 -1.68
C LEU A 115 8.99 11.11 -3.02
N TRP A 116 9.55 12.33 -3.01
CA TRP A 116 9.91 13.02 -4.26
C TRP A 116 11.01 12.27 -5.03
N PHE A 117 11.98 11.67 -4.35
CA PHE A 117 13.02 10.86 -4.99
C PHE A 117 12.43 9.66 -5.74
N SER A 118 11.40 9.02 -5.15
CA SER A 118 10.65 7.92 -5.81
C SER A 118 9.98 8.39 -7.10
N ARG A 119 9.39 9.58 -7.07
CA ARG A 119 8.72 10.19 -8.24
C ARG A 119 9.72 10.57 -9.33
N GLU A 120 10.94 10.92 -8.92
CA GLU A 120 11.99 11.25 -9.87
C GLU A 120 12.55 10.01 -10.57
N ILE A 121 12.72 8.89 -9.85
CA ILE A 121 13.05 7.59 -10.48
C ILE A 121 12.02 7.25 -11.56
N THR A 122 10.72 7.31 -11.23
CA THR A 122 9.66 6.93 -12.17
C THR A 122 9.53 7.90 -13.34
N ARG A 123 9.78 9.21 -13.15
CA ARG A 123 9.84 10.18 -14.25
C ARG A 123 10.97 9.88 -15.23
N ARG A 124 12.18 9.64 -14.72
CA ARG A 124 13.35 9.29 -15.55
C ARG A 124 13.17 7.96 -16.27
N LEU A 125 12.46 7.03 -15.65
CA LEU A 125 12.14 5.73 -16.23
C LEU A 125 11.13 5.83 -17.39
N GLY A 126 10.13 6.71 -17.25
CA GLY A 126 9.02 6.86 -18.19
C GLY A 126 7.89 5.85 -17.95
N SER A 127 6.68 6.19 -18.38
CA SER A 127 5.44 5.45 -18.09
C SER A 127 5.43 4.02 -18.63
N GLU A 128 5.89 3.83 -19.88
CA GLU A 128 5.91 2.52 -20.53
C GLU A 128 6.81 1.54 -19.79
N ARG A 129 8.08 1.93 -19.54
CA ARG A 129 9.04 1.09 -18.81
C ARG A 129 8.56 0.85 -17.38
N PHE A 130 8.01 1.85 -16.71
CA PHE A 130 7.46 1.71 -15.36
C PHE A 130 6.36 0.64 -15.29
N ALA A 131 5.36 0.72 -16.17
CA ALA A 131 4.31 -0.28 -16.26
C ALA A 131 4.88 -1.67 -16.62
N GLY A 132 5.83 -1.72 -17.56
CA GLY A 132 6.50 -2.95 -17.98
C GLY A 132 7.20 -3.68 -16.82
N TYR A 133 7.96 -2.96 -15.98
CA TYR A 133 8.60 -3.56 -14.81
C TYR A 133 7.59 -4.06 -13.77
N VAL A 134 6.59 -3.24 -13.44
CA VAL A 134 5.57 -3.61 -12.43
C VAL A 134 4.74 -4.82 -12.89
N SER A 135 4.48 -4.94 -14.19
CA SER A 135 3.88 -6.13 -14.79
C SER A 135 4.82 -7.34 -14.74
N LYS A 136 6.09 -7.20 -15.14
CA LYS A 136 7.10 -8.28 -15.07
C LYS A 136 7.31 -8.82 -13.66
N PHE A 137 7.16 -7.98 -12.65
CA PHE A 137 7.24 -8.40 -11.25
C PHE A 137 5.99 -9.11 -10.76
N ASP A 138 4.89 -9.09 -11.51
CA ASP A 138 3.58 -9.55 -11.04
C ASP A 138 3.25 -8.92 -9.66
N TYR A 139 3.42 -7.60 -9.57
CA TYR A 139 3.30 -6.87 -8.31
C TYR A 139 1.85 -6.47 -8.05
N GLY A 140 1.11 -7.36 -7.37
CA GLY A 140 -0.27 -7.11 -6.97
C GLY A 140 -1.22 -7.09 -8.16
N ASN A 141 -1.96 -6.00 -8.36
CA ASN A 141 -2.79 -5.81 -9.55
C ASN A 141 -2.04 -5.21 -10.76
N SER A 142 -0.76 -4.88 -10.60
CA SER A 142 0.11 -4.24 -11.59
C SER A 142 -0.43 -2.94 -12.23
N ASP A 143 -1.48 -2.35 -11.66
CA ASP A 143 -2.12 -1.15 -12.20
C ASP A 143 -1.37 0.10 -11.74
N VAL A 144 -0.67 0.73 -12.68
CA VAL A 144 0.07 1.98 -12.43
C VAL A 144 -0.53 3.20 -13.13
N SER A 145 -1.80 3.12 -13.54
CA SER A 145 -2.49 4.17 -14.29
C SER A 145 -2.65 5.50 -13.54
N GLY A 146 -2.54 5.48 -12.20
CA GLY A 146 -2.83 6.62 -11.34
C GLY A 146 -4.30 6.74 -10.97
N THR A 147 -4.73 7.97 -10.68
CA THR A 147 -6.09 8.33 -10.32
C THR A 147 -6.94 8.44 -11.58
N ALA A 148 -8.16 7.88 -11.57
CA ALA A 148 -9.07 7.96 -12.70
C ALA A 148 -9.26 9.42 -13.19
N GLY A 149 -9.06 9.64 -14.49
CA GLY A 149 -9.17 10.96 -15.12
C GLY A 149 -7.98 11.91 -14.87
N LYS A 150 -6.88 11.44 -14.27
CA LYS A 150 -5.65 12.21 -14.07
C LYS A 150 -4.45 11.51 -14.70
N ASP A 151 -3.51 12.29 -15.21
CA ASP A 151 -2.22 11.80 -15.68
C ASP A 151 -1.19 11.84 -14.53
N ASP A 152 -1.42 11.02 -13.50
CA ASP A 152 -0.59 10.99 -12.29
C ASP A 152 0.02 9.60 -11.96
N GLY A 153 -0.06 8.65 -12.90
CA GLY A 153 0.43 7.28 -12.73
C GLY A 153 1.89 7.18 -12.29
N LEU A 154 2.76 8.01 -12.88
CA LEU A 154 4.18 8.09 -12.52
C LEU A 154 4.45 8.69 -11.14
N THR A 155 3.46 9.30 -10.47
CA THR A 155 3.70 10.05 -9.22
C THR A 155 2.81 9.67 -8.05
N ARG A 156 1.70 8.96 -8.33
CA ARG A 156 0.67 8.65 -7.34
C ARG A 156 0.15 7.22 -7.37
N SER A 157 0.37 6.42 -8.42
CA SER A 157 -0.21 5.07 -8.54
C SER A 157 -0.01 4.20 -7.29
N TRP A 158 1.17 4.26 -6.65
CA TRP A 158 1.48 3.51 -5.43
C TRP A 158 1.04 4.16 -4.11
N VAL A 159 0.49 5.39 -4.12
CA VAL A 159 0.08 6.15 -2.92
C VAL A 159 -1.42 6.44 -2.95
N ASN A 160 -2.21 5.53 -2.38
CA ASN A 160 -3.68 5.59 -2.33
C ASN A 160 -4.29 5.90 -3.70
N SER A 161 -3.99 5.05 -4.67
CA SER A 161 -4.43 5.22 -6.06
C SER A 161 -4.69 3.82 -6.67
N SER A 162 -4.34 3.61 -7.93
CA SER A 162 -4.57 2.38 -8.70
C SER A 162 -3.84 1.15 -8.19
N LEU A 163 -2.55 1.27 -7.84
CA LEU A 163 -1.73 0.10 -7.50
C LEU A 163 -2.13 -0.46 -6.15
N LYS A 164 -2.45 -1.74 -6.12
CA LYS A 164 -2.88 -2.47 -4.91
C LYS A 164 -2.21 -3.83 -4.83
N ILE A 165 -1.83 -4.23 -3.62
CA ILE A 165 -1.18 -5.50 -3.31
C ILE A 165 -1.64 -6.00 -1.94
N SER A 166 -1.76 -7.32 -1.76
CA SER A 166 -2.14 -7.97 -0.51
C SER A 166 -0.92 -8.38 0.33
N PRO A 167 -1.08 -8.66 1.64
CA PRO A 167 0.00 -9.21 2.45
C PRO A 167 0.58 -10.52 1.90
N VAL A 168 -0.26 -11.43 1.37
CA VAL A 168 0.19 -12.67 0.70
C VAL A 168 1.07 -12.37 -0.52
N GLU A 169 0.68 -11.37 -1.32
CA GLU A 169 1.47 -10.98 -2.50
C GLU A 169 2.78 -10.29 -2.12
N GLN A 170 2.79 -9.48 -1.05
CA GLN A 170 4.01 -8.88 -0.52
C GLN A 170 5.04 -9.95 -0.13
N VAL A 171 4.65 -10.96 0.66
CA VAL A 171 5.59 -12.02 1.06
C VAL A 171 6.05 -12.86 -0.12
N ASN A 172 5.18 -13.14 -1.09
CA ASN A 172 5.56 -13.88 -2.30
C ASN A 172 6.52 -13.09 -3.21
N PHE A 173 6.33 -11.78 -3.34
CA PHE A 173 7.29 -10.90 -4.00
C PHE A 173 8.65 -10.91 -3.29
N LEU A 174 8.66 -10.77 -1.95
CA LEU A 174 9.88 -10.77 -1.16
C LEU A 174 10.63 -12.11 -1.22
N ARG A 175 9.92 -13.24 -1.27
CA ARG A 175 10.57 -14.54 -1.50
C ARG A 175 11.27 -14.61 -2.85
N ARG A 176 10.60 -14.18 -3.92
CA ARG A 176 11.22 -14.13 -5.26
C ARG A 176 12.39 -13.16 -5.32
N LEU A 177 12.33 -12.06 -4.57
CA LEU A 177 13.45 -11.13 -4.41
C LEU A 177 14.65 -11.83 -3.76
N LEU A 178 14.47 -12.45 -2.59
CA LEU A 178 15.56 -13.11 -1.85
C LEU A 178 16.14 -14.32 -2.61
N ASP A 179 15.30 -15.04 -3.33
CA ASP A 179 15.70 -16.19 -4.16
C ASP A 179 16.22 -15.76 -5.55
N ARG A 180 16.40 -14.45 -5.77
CA ARG A 180 16.88 -13.85 -7.04
C ARG A 180 16.08 -14.28 -8.29
N LYS A 181 14.79 -14.56 -8.13
CA LYS A 181 13.87 -15.00 -9.19
C LYS A 181 13.12 -13.86 -9.88
N LEU A 182 13.36 -12.61 -9.49
CA LEU A 182 12.81 -11.45 -10.20
C LEU A 182 13.63 -11.19 -11.47
N PRO A 183 12.98 -10.85 -12.61
CA PRO A 183 13.64 -10.70 -13.91
C PRO A 183 14.36 -9.35 -14.03
N VAL A 184 15.41 -9.18 -13.24
CA VAL A 184 16.36 -8.05 -13.25
C VAL A 184 17.79 -8.56 -13.16
N SER A 185 18.75 -7.70 -13.44
CA SER A 185 20.17 -7.99 -13.30
C SER A 185 20.58 -8.41 -11.88
N ASP A 186 21.63 -9.23 -11.79
CA ASP A 186 22.25 -9.59 -10.51
C ASP A 186 22.71 -8.37 -9.72
N LYS A 187 23.14 -7.31 -10.42
CA LYS A 187 23.49 -6.02 -9.81
C LYS A 187 22.29 -5.42 -9.08
N ALA A 188 21.11 -5.41 -9.69
CA ALA A 188 19.91 -4.88 -9.05
C ALA A 188 19.54 -5.67 -7.79
N HIS A 189 19.67 -7.00 -7.81
CA HIS A 189 19.47 -7.85 -6.62
C HIS A 189 20.49 -7.55 -5.52
N ALA A 190 21.76 -7.33 -5.87
CA ALA A 190 22.82 -7.06 -4.90
C ALA A 190 22.72 -5.68 -4.24
N MET A 191 22.10 -4.70 -4.91
CA MET A 191 22.04 -3.30 -4.47
C MET A 191 20.81 -2.96 -3.61
N ILE A 192 20.00 -3.94 -3.20
CA ILE A 192 18.82 -3.66 -2.38
C ILE A 192 19.23 -3.14 -1.01
N ILE A 193 18.78 -1.93 -0.70
CA ILE A 193 19.04 -1.26 0.58
C ILE A 193 17.72 -1.14 1.33
N LEU A 194 17.67 -1.74 2.52
CA LEU A 194 16.57 -1.54 3.45
C LEU A 194 17.10 -1.19 4.84
N PRO A 195 16.37 -0.34 5.60
CA PRO A 195 16.70 -0.09 6.99
C PRO A 195 16.73 -1.39 7.82
N THR A 196 17.75 -1.52 8.65
CA THR A 196 17.97 -2.64 9.55
C THR A 196 17.47 -2.30 10.97
N PHE A 197 16.85 -3.27 11.62
CA PHE A 197 16.31 -3.23 12.97
C PHE A 197 16.66 -4.52 13.72
N GLN A 198 16.45 -4.53 15.03
CA GLN A 198 16.62 -5.70 15.89
C GLN A 198 15.28 -6.09 16.53
N ALA A 199 15.04 -7.39 16.68
CA ALA A 199 13.87 -7.96 17.35
C ALA A 199 14.26 -9.25 18.08
N GLY A 200 14.64 -9.14 19.36
CA GLY A 200 15.34 -10.24 20.04
C GLY A 200 16.64 -10.56 19.29
N ASP A 201 16.86 -11.84 18.98
CA ASP A 201 18.02 -12.31 18.21
C ASP A 201 17.83 -12.21 16.68
N TRP A 202 16.73 -11.63 16.22
CA TRP A 202 16.47 -11.43 14.79
C TRP A 202 17.06 -10.11 14.30
N THR A 203 17.88 -10.17 13.26
CA THR A 203 18.22 -9.01 12.43
C THR A 203 17.13 -8.83 11.37
N VAL A 204 16.43 -7.70 11.40
CA VAL A 204 15.26 -7.44 10.56
C VAL A 204 15.57 -6.34 9.56
N GLN A 205 15.38 -6.60 8.26
CA GLN A 205 15.44 -5.58 7.22
C GLN A 205 14.04 -5.37 6.66
N GLY A 206 13.56 -4.13 6.63
CA GLY A 206 12.18 -3.91 6.24
C GLY A 206 11.81 -2.49 5.91
N LYS A 207 10.69 -2.38 5.20
CA LYS A 207 10.14 -1.13 4.71
C LYS A 207 8.77 -0.84 5.31
N THR A 208 8.59 0.40 5.77
CA THR A 208 7.28 0.89 6.22
C THR A 208 6.51 1.56 5.09
N GLY A 209 5.18 1.46 5.15
CA GLY A 209 4.24 2.18 4.29
C GLY A 209 3.18 2.88 5.12
N THR A 210 2.77 4.08 4.74
CA THR A 210 1.63 4.78 5.36
C THR A 210 0.91 5.59 4.32
N THR A 211 -0.41 5.47 4.26
CA THR A 211 -1.25 6.42 3.54
C THR A 211 -2.64 6.46 4.16
N ARG A 212 -3.35 7.57 3.98
CA ARG A 212 -4.80 7.58 4.16
C ARG A 212 -5.45 6.81 3.01
N LEU A 213 -6.55 6.14 3.31
CA LEU A 213 -7.47 5.61 2.33
C LEU A 213 -8.55 6.66 2.06
N GLY A 214 -9.18 6.58 0.90
CA GLY A 214 -10.24 7.50 0.47
C GLY A 214 -9.80 8.40 -0.68
N ASN A 215 -10.69 8.57 -1.66
CA ASN A 215 -10.55 9.48 -2.78
C ASN A 215 -11.76 10.41 -2.79
N ASP A 216 -11.57 11.68 -3.18
CA ASP A 216 -12.67 12.63 -3.38
C ASP A 216 -13.68 12.19 -4.47
N ALA A 217 -13.30 11.19 -5.29
CA ALA A 217 -14.12 10.63 -6.35
C ALA A 217 -15.21 9.67 -5.87
N ASP A 218 -15.00 8.99 -4.73
CA ASP A 218 -15.98 8.06 -4.18
C ASP A 218 -16.89 8.81 -3.21
N LYS A 219 -18.21 8.81 -3.47
CA LYS A 219 -19.22 9.40 -2.58
C LYS A 219 -19.24 8.77 -1.17
N VAL A 220 -18.46 7.70 -0.96
CA VAL A 220 -18.16 7.09 0.34
C VAL A 220 -16.78 7.57 0.79
N ARG A 221 -16.74 8.45 1.79
CA ARG A 221 -15.50 8.87 2.45
C ARG A 221 -14.94 7.70 3.27
N ASP A 222 -14.05 6.90 2.69
CA ASP A 222 -13.19 6.03 3.49
C ASP A 222 -12.23 6.92 4.28
N ASN A 223 -12.42 7.01 5.60
CA ASN A 223 -11.58 7.82 6.48
C ASN A 223 -10.47 6.98 7.13
N ARG A 224 -10.31 5.71 6.73
CA ARG A 224 -9.28 4.84 7.27
C ARG A 224 -7.90 5.30 6.83
N SER A 225 -6.89 4.81 7.53
CA SER A 225 -5.52 4.88 7.08
C SER A 225 -4.89 3.51 7.19
N LEU A 226 -3.91 3.27 6.33
CA LEU A 226 -3.15 2.03 6.32
C LEU A 226 -1.74 2.23 6.86
N GLY A 227 -1.21 1.18 7.48
CA GLY A 227 0.18 1.04 7.89
C GLY A 227 0.71 -0.32 7.46
N TRP A 228 1.83 -0.31 6.76
CA TRP A 228 2.58 -1.50 6.40
C TRP A 228 3.90 -1.56 7.16
N PHE A 229 4.33 -2.77 7.47
CA PHE A 229 5.74 -3.13 7.62
C PHE A 229 5.99 -4.47 6.94
N VAL A 230 6.86 -4.48 5.93
CA VAL A 230 7.17 -5.67 5.13
C VAL A 230 8.68 -5.83 5.02
N GLY A 231 9.17 -7.06 4.89
CA GLY A 231 10.61 -7.31 4.80
C GLY A 231 10.98 -8.75 5.10
N TRP A 232 12.22 -8.95 5.54
CA TRP A 232 12.73 -10.24 5.98
C TRP A 232 13.50 -10.11 7.30
N ALA A 233 13.65 -11.23 7.97
CA ALA A 233 14.42 -11.33 9.19
C ALA A 233 15.30 -12.58 9.18
N GLN A 234 16.47 -12.46 9.81
CA GLN A 234 17.47 -13.52 9.88
C GLN A 234 17.85 -13.81 11.32
N ARG A 235 17.93 -15.11 11.66
CA ARG A 235 18.41 -15.62 12.96
C ARG A 235 18.98 -17.03 12.73
N ASP A 236 20.20 -17.27 13.20
CA ASP A 236 20.85 -18.60 13.18
C ASP A 236 20.79 -19.32 11.82
N GLY A 237 21.05 -18.59 10.73
CA GLY A 237 21.01 -19.13 9.36
C GLY A 237 19.60 -19.30 8.78
N ARG A 238 18.54 -19.14 9.57
CA ARG A 238 17.15 -19.12 9.10
C ARG A 238 16.79 -17.74 8.58
N THR A 239 16.13 -17.68 7.43
CA THR A 239 15.54 -16.45 6.87
C THR A 239 14.02 -16.60 6.76
N ILE A 240 13.29 -15.62 7.26
CA ILE A 240 11.84 -15.51 7.10
C ILE A 240 11.50 -14.25 6.30
N VAL A 241 10.40 -14.28 5.55
CA VAL A 241 9.77 -13.07 4.99
C VAL A 241 8.49 -12.76 5.75
N PHE A 242 8.12 -11.50 5.83
CA PHE A 242 6.91 -11.09 6.54
C PHE A 242 6.19 -9.92 5.88
N ALA A 243 4.89 -9.85 6.16
CA ALA A 243 4.07 -8.68 5.91
C ALA A 243 3.14 -8.44 7.10
N ARG A 244 3.19 -7.23 7.66
CA ARG A 244 2.22 -6.72 8.62
C ARG A 244 1.45 -5.55 8.03
N LEU A 245 0.13 -5.64 8.09
CA LEU A 245 -0.82 -4.63 7.61
C LEU A 245 -1.80 -4.27 8.72
N VAL A 246 -2.07 -2.97 8.88
CA VAL A 246 -3.15 -2.45 9.71
C VAL A 246 -3.90 -1.37 8.93
N VAL A 247 -5.22 -1.51 8.79
CA VAL A 247 -6.12 -0.58 8.11
C VAL A 247 -7.32 -0.31 9.00
N ASP A 248 -7.37 0.88 9.56
CA ASP A 248 -8.43 1.26 10.50
C ASP A 248 -8.65 2.78 10.53
N THR A 249 -9.67 3.23 11.26
CA THR A 249 -9.98 4.66 11.47
C THR A 249 -9.30 5.29 12.70
N LYS A 250 -8.65 4.50 13.54
CA LYS A 250 -8.00 4.91 14.80
C LYS A 250 -6.83 5.85 14.51
N ARG A 251 -6.94 7.06 15.05
CA ARG A 251 -5.86 8.07 15.02
C ARG A 251 -4.72 7.65 15.95
N SER A 252 -3.51 8.08 15.60
CA SER A 252 -2.29 7.86 16.38
C SER A 252 -1.35 9.03 16.12
N ASP A 253 -0.57 9.42 17.14
CA ASP A 253 0.42 10.49 17.01
C ASP A 253 1.59 10.10 16.09
N THR A 254 1.85 8.80 15.98
CA THR A 254 2.81 8.21 15.05
C THR A 254 2.09 7.73 13.78
N PRO A 255 2.68 7.92 12.58
CA PRO A 255 2.16 7.32 11.35
C PRO A 255 2.01 5.79 11.47
N LYS A 256 0.98 5.22 10.84
CA LYS A 256 0.62 3.80 11.03
C LYS A 256 1.71 2.81 10.62
N GLY A 257 2.54 3.11 9.62
CA GLY A 257 3.64 2.26 9.18
C GLY A 257 4.72 2.06 10.25
N PRO A 258 5.34 3.14 10.76
CA PRO A 258 6.23 3.06 11.93
C PRO A 258 5.61 2.39 13.16
N LYS A 259 4.30 2.58 13.40
CA LYS A 259 3.58 1.87 14.46
C LYS A 259 3.49 0.36 14.18
N ALA A 260 3.11 -0.04 12.97
CA ALA A 260 3.07 -1.44 12.55
C ALA A 260 4.44 -2.11 12.66
N ARG A 261 5.52 -1.40 12.29
CA ARG A 261 6.90 -1.84 12.53
C ARG A 261 7.17 -2.07 14.00
N ALA A 262 6.90 -1.08 14.85
CA ALA A 262 7.19 -1.17 16.28
C ALA A 262 6.46 -2.36 16.93
N MET A 263 5.20 -2.59 16.55
CA MET A 263 4.43 -3.76 17.00
C MET A 263 5.05 -5.06 16.50
N PHE A 264 5.37 -5.16 15.21
CA PHE A 264 5.99 -6.37 14.65
C PHE A 264 7.33 -6.71 15.31
N LEU A 265 8.22 -5.73 15.48
CA LEU A 265 9.53 -5.95 16.10
C LEU A 265 9.41 -6.41 17.56
N LYS A 266 8.39 -5.93 18.28
CA LYS A 266 8.09 -6.37 19.64
C LYS A 266 7.55 -7.82 19.66
N ASP A 267 6.66 -8.14 18.73
CA ASP A 267 5.95 -9.42 18.72
C ASP A 267 6.81 -10.56 18.16
N LEU A 268 7.68 -10.29 17.17
CA LEU A 268 8.39 -11.30 16.38
C LEU A 268 9.08 -12.41 17.21
N PRO A 269 9.82 -12.11 18.31
CA PRO A 269 10.46 -13.16 19.12
C PRO A 269 9.48 -14.16 19.74
N GLY A 270 8.22 -13.76 19.95
CA GLY A 270 7.16 -14.62 20.48
C GLY A 270 6.31 -15.31 19.42
N LEU A 271 6.32 -14.82 18.18
CA LEU A 271 5.55 -15.40 17.07
C LEU A 271 6.24 -16.61 16.45
N ILE A 272 7.57 -16.60 16.39
CA ILE A 272 8.38 -17.64 15.79
C ILE A 272 9.34 -18.17 16.87
N LYS A 273 9.02 -19.33 17.43
CA LYS A 273 9.90 -20.04 18.36
C LYS A 273 11.04 -20.68 17.59
#